data_AF-A0AAC9TS20-F1
#
_entry.id   AF-A0AAC9TS20-F1
#
_cell.length_a   1.000
_cell.length_b   1.000
_cell.length_c   1.000
_cell.angle_alpha   90.00
_cell.angle_beta   90.00
_cell.angle_gamma   90.00
#
_symmetry.space_group_name_H-M   'P 1'
#
loop_
_entity.id
_entity.type
_entity.pdbx_description
1 polymer ?
#
loop_
_entity_poly.entity_id
_entity_poly.type
_entity_poly.pdbx_seq_one_letter_code
_entity_poly.pdbx_strand_id
1 'polypeptide(L)'
;MNIIKLAFDNLWYNKTRTILNMILIIVSFVSLMMISGYNNFTKEGIITSINTSGGSIVVADKSYWDKKSEKINMLNDNDFEIIYKKLETINEVNDYQKKLDISGLIGNESKSKFFSGYAYEKPSKIMSSVSLKSGTPIFDDDINTMVLGKDLGEFFNLNYDEEPYLSLMTDFGEGISLGSLMAVGLISLNNSASDAITIYCPLNAVYEVFGLEYGDAHNLLIYLKDYKKAEEIKNNLNNYFNENNLNYEAKDWKDLNAFLLSVIDMNTNNYLIALGVLSILVFVSVMQMLTTNFLERLNEFGTMRALGINIKNVTLLLFLEIIIMAVLSSVISIIISYSASGILNASNFIMKFPGATDGYPLSLLLTFKDTVLIFVWVLSVSILAGIYPIIKVIKMPIIEVIKYV
;
A
#
# COMPACT_ATOMS: atom_id res chain seq x y z
N MET A 1 20.12 48.02 3.28
CA MET A 1 20.15 47.05 4.40
C MET A 1 19.62 45.73 3.89
N ASN A 2 20.43 44.68 3.83
CA ASN A 2 20.00 43.40 3.27
C ASN A 2 19.23 42.61 4.35
N ILE A 3 17.90 42.75 4.36
CA ILE A 3 17.01 42.21 5.40
C ILE A 3 17.10 40.68 5.51
N ILE A 4 17.37 40.00 4.39
CA ILE A 4 17.57 38.55 4.35
C ILE A 4 18.83 38.14 5.14
N LYS A 5 19.93 38.87 4.96
CA LYS A 5 21.18 38.61 5.69
C LYS A 5 20.98 38.83 7.19
N LEU A 6 20.27 39.90 7.56
CA LEU A 6 19.91 40.18 8.96
C LEU A 6 19.04 39.06 9.55
N ALA A 7 18.03 38.56 8.83
CA ALA A 7 17.20 37.46 9.31
C ALA A 7 18.03 36.19 9.55
N PHE A 8 18.96 35.88 8.64
CA PHE A 8 19.87 34.74 8.80
C PHE A 8 20.82 34.91 10.00
N ASP A 9 21.44 36.08 10.12
CA ASP A 9 22.37 36.38 11.22
C ASP A 9 21.66 36.35 12.58
N ASN A 10 20.41 36.83 12.65
CA ASN A 10 19.57 36.80 13.86
C ASN A 10 19.31 35.38 14.36
N LEU A 11 19.00 34.45 13.45
CA LEU A 11 18.79 33.05 13.81
C LEU A 11 20.04 32.47 14.50
N TRP A 12 21.23 32.87 14.04
CA TRP A 12 22.50 32.31 14.48
C TRP A 12 23.11 33.03 15.69
N TYR A 13 22.47 34.09 16.17
CA TYR A 13 22.86 34.75 17.41
C TYR A 13 22.66 33.81 18.62
N ASN A 14 21.51 33.13 18.70
CA ASN A 14 21.18 32.15 19.75
C ASN A 14 21.11 30.72 19.18
N LYS A 15 22.26 30.21 18.71
CA LYS A 15 22.38 28.93 17.99
C LYS A 15 21.68 27.76 18.66
N THR A 16 21.90 27.56 19.95
CA THR A 16 21.36 26.41 20.70
C THR A 16 19.83 26.36 20.61
N ARG A 17 19.19 27.51 20.77
CA ARG A 17 17.73 27.61 20.79
C ARG A 17 17.13 27.46 19.39
N THR A 18 17.77 28.06 18.39
CA THR A 18 17.36 27.88 16.99
C THR A 18 17.51 26.43 16.55
N ILE A 19 18.61 25.77 16.90
CA ILE A 19 18.85 24.35 16.60
C ILE A 19 17.79 23.46 17.26
N LEU A 20 17.46 23.67 18.53
CA LEU A 20 16.43 22.87 19.21
C LEU A 20 15.06 22.98 18.54
N ASN A 21 14.67 24.16 18.07
CA ASN A 21 13.41 24.35 17.34
C ASN A 21 13.47 23.74 15.93
N MET A 22 14.59 23.89 15.24
CA MET A 22 14.80 23.23 13.94
C MET A 22 14.71 21.70 14.08
N ILE A 23 15.25 21.11 15.14
CA ILE A 23 15.14 19.66 15.39
C ILE A 23 13.68 19.21 15.47
N LEU A 24 12.80 19.97 16.15
CA LEU A 24 11.38 19.62 16.24
C LEU A 24 10.69 19.65 14.88
N ILE A 25 10.99 20.65 14.05
CA ILE A 25 10.51 20.72 12.66
C ILE A 25 11.08 19.53 11.87
N ILE A 26 12.36 19.24 12.04
CA ILE A 26 13.06 18.17 11.33
C ILE A 26 12.44 16.82 11.64
N VAL A 27 12.27 16.49 12.92
CA VAL A 27 11.68 15.22 13.38
C VAL A 27 10.25 15.08 12.89
N SER A 28 9.45 16.14 12.93
CA SER A 28 8.07 16.13 12.44
C SER A 28 8.01 15.87 10.94
N PHE A 29 8.82 16.58 10.15
CA PHE A 29 8.89 16.40 8.70
C PHE A 29 9.38 14.99 8.35
N VAL A 30 10.47 14.52 8.97
CA VAL A 30 11.04 13.19 8.72
C VAL A 30 10.01 12.10 9.06
N SER A 31 9.30 12.25 10.17
CA SER A 31 8.21 11.33 10.55
C SER A 31 7.10 11.30 9.50
N LEU A 32 6.65 12.46 9.02
CA LEU A 32 5.63 12.53 7.96
C LEU A 32 6.09 11.88 6.66
N MET A 33 7.34 12.11 6.26
CA MET A 33 7.95 11.47 5.09
C MET A 33 8.01 9.95 5.25
N MET A 34 8.43 9.45 6.42
CA MET A 34 8.50 8.01 6.68
C MET A 34 7.11 7.36 6.65
N ILE A 35 6.12 7.96 7.31
CA ILE A 35 4.74 7.43 7.31
C ILE A 35 4.15 7.47 5.90
N SER A 36 4.33 8.58 5.15
CA SER A 36 3.87 8.68 3.76
C SER A 36 4.55 7.64 2.86
N GLY A 37 5.88 7.47 2.99
CA GLY A 37 6.63 6.48 2.23
C GLY A 37 6.18 5.05 2.50
N TYR A 38 5.92 4.72 3.77
CA TYR A 38 5.41 3.42 4.17
C TYR A 38 3.99 3.17 3.63
N ASN A 39 3.10 4.17 3.72
CA ASN A 39 1.74 4.06 3.21
C ASN A 39 1.71 3.86 1.70
N ASN A 40 2.54 4.58 0.95
CA ASN A 40 2.63 4.42 -0.50
C ASN A 40 3.16 3.03 -0.88
N PHE A 41 4.23 2.58 -0.22
CA PHE A 41 4.80 1.26 -0.47
C PHE A 41 3.77 0.16 -0.21
N THR A 42 3.09 0.23 0.94
CA THR A 42 2.06 -0.74 1.33
C THR A 42 0.89 -0.73 0.35
N LYS A 43 0.40 0.45 -0.04
CA LYS A 43 -0.71 0.60 -0.98
C LYS A 43 -0.38 0.03 -2.35
N GLU A 44 0.77 0.39 -2.92
CA GLU A 44 1.21 -0.13 -4.22
C GLU A 44 1.50 -1.63 -4.15
N GLY A 45 2.07 -2.13 -3.04
CA GLY A 45 2.29 -3.56 -2.82
C GLY A 45 0.99 -4.36 -2.80
N ILE A 46 -0.03 -3.89 -2.07
CA ILE A 46 -1.36 -4.52 -2.03
C ILE A 46 -1.99 -4.52 -3.43
N ILE A 47 -2.01 -3.38 -4.11
CA ILE A 47 -2.63 -3.25 -5.43
C ILE A 47 -1.94 -4.14 -6.47
N THR A 48 -0.60 -4.14 -6.47
CA THR A 48 0.19 -4.96 -7.41
C THR A 48 -0.02 -6.45 -7.14
N SER A 49 -0.05 -6.86 -5.87
CA SER A 49 -0.29 -8.25 -5.48
C SER A 49 -1.67 -8.73 -5.93
N ILE A 50 -2.73 -7.95 -5.68
CA ILE A 50 -4.10 -8.28 -6.11
C ILE A 50 -4.19 -8.39 -7.63
N ASN A 51 -3.68 -7.40 -8.37
CA ASN A 51 -3.81 -7.39 -9.83
C ASN A 51 -2.97 -8.47 -10.51
N THR A 52 -1.84 -8.87 -9.94
CA THR A 52 -0.98 -9.92 -10.51
C THR A 52 -1.56 -11.32 -10.24
N SER A 53 -2.08 -11.56 -9.04
CA SER A 53 -2.59 -12.88 -8.64
C SER A 53 -4.08 -13.09 -8.99
N GLY A 54 -4.93 -12.10 -8.71
CA GLY A 54 -6.39 -12.19 -8.85
C GLY A 54 -6.96 -11.56 -10.11
N GLY A 55 -6.12 -10.93 -10.96
CA GLY A 55 -6.58 -10.16 -12.12
C GLY A 55 -7.19 -8.81 -11.75
N SER A 56 -7.32 -7.93 -12.74
CA SER A 56 -7.95 -6.61 -12.56
C SER A 56 -9.48 -6.69 -12.58
N ILE A 57 -10.02 -7.64 -13.34
CA ILE A 57 -11.46 -7.94 -13.43
C ILE A 57 -11.62 -9.46 -13.40
N VAL A 58 -12.65 -9.95 -12.72
CA VAL A 58 -13.04 -11.35 -12.71
C VAL A 58 -14.45 -11.47 -13.28
N VAL A 59 -14.62 -12.33 -14.28
CA VAL A 59 -15.92 -12.66 -14.87
C VAL A 59 -16.30 -14.07 -14.46
N ALA A 60 -17.52 -14.24 -13.97
CA ALA A 60 -18.08 -15.53 -13.57
C ALA A 60 -19.59 -15.57 -13.86
N ASP A 61 -20.19 -16.76 -13.79
CA ASP A 61 -21.65 -16.88 -13.70
C ASP A 61 -22.17 -16.18 -12.43
N LYS A 62 -23.37 -15.60 -12.47
CA LYS A 62 -23.96 -14.89 -11.32
C LYS A 62 -24.05 -15.74 -10.06
N SER A 63 -24.21 -17.07 -10.18
CA SER A 63 -24.21 -18.00 -9.04
C SER A 63 -22.89 -18.01 -8.27
N TYR A 64 -21.74 -17.75 -8.93
CA TYR A 64 -20.44 -17.67 -8.27
C TYR A 64 -20.38 -16.55 -7.22
N TRP A 65 -21.14 -15.48 -7.42
CA TRP A 65 -21.18 -14.33 -6.52
C TRP A 65 -22.23 -14.44 -5.41
N ASP A 66 -23.21 -15.33 -5.56
CA ASP A 66 -24.31 -15.47 -4.62
C ASP A 66 -23.96 -16.47 -3.51
N LYS A 67 -23.75 -15.95 -2.30
CA LYS A 67 -23.44 -16.75 -1.10
C LYS A 67 -24.53 -17.73 -0.70
N LYS A 68 -25.74 -17.61 -1.26
CA LYS A 68 -26.86 -18.52 -1.00
C LYS A 68 -27.00 -19.63 -2.04
N SER A 69 -26.24 -19.59 -3.13
CA SER A 69 -26.30 -20.61 -4.16
C SER A 69 -25.75 -21.94 -3.63
N GLU A 70 -26.54 -23.00 -3.76
CA GLU A 70 -26.14 -24.36 -3.35
C GLU A 70 -25.14 -24.98 -4.34
N LYS A 71 -25.21 -24.58 -5.62
CA LYS A 71 -24.27 -24.98 -6.68
C LYS A 71 -23.73 -23.74 -7.38
N ILE A 72 -22.42 -23.72 -7.58
CA ILE A 72 -21.73 -22.70 -8.38
C ILE A 72 -21.60 -23.25 -9.80
N ASN A 73 -22.19 -22.56 -10.78
CA ASN A 73 -22.06 -22.98 -12.17
C ASN A 73 -20.67 -22.64 -12.70
N MET A 74 -20.08 -23.58 -13.44
CA MET A 74 -18.87 -23.33 -14.22
C MET A 74 -19.24 -22.68 -15.56
N LEU A 75 -18.32 -21.87 -16.08
CA LEU A 75 -18.35 -21.40 -17.46
C LEU A 75 -17.75 -22.50 -18.34
N ASN A 76 -18.42 -22.83 -19.43
CA ASN A 76 -17.93 -23.79 -20.43
C ASN A 76 -17.15 -23.09 -21.55
N ASP A 77 -16.57 -23.88 -22.46
CA ASP A 77 -15.78 -23.35 -23.58
C ASP A 77 -16.57 -22.37 -24.48
N ASN A 78 -17.87 -22.62 -24.72
CA ASN A 78 -18.69 -21.70 -25.51
C ASN A 78 -18.93 -20.37 -24.78
N ASP A 79 -19.11 -20.39 -23.47
CA ASP A 79 -19.20 -19.18 -22.64
C ASP A 79 -17.89 -18.37 -22.73
N PHE A 80 -16.75 -19.05 -22.61
CA PHE A 80 -15.44 -18.42 -22.76
C PHE A 80 -15.24 -17.84 -24.16
N GLU A 81 -15.63 -18.52 -25.23
CA GLU A 81 -15.55 -17.97 -26.59
C GLU A 81 -16.34 -16.66 -26.76
N ILE A 82 -17.54 -16.58 -26.17
CA ILE A 82 -18.36 -15.36 -26.19
C ILE A 82 -17.62 -14.22 -25.47
N ILE A 83 -17.05 -14.51 -24.30
CA ILE A 83 -16.30 -13.52 -23.51
C ILE A 83 -15.03 -13.09 -24.26
N TYR A 84 -14.27 -14.02 -24.84
CA TYR A 84 -13.05 -13.73 -25.59
C TYR A 84 -13.29 -12.81 -26.79
N LYS A 85 -14.33 -13.07 -27.59
CA LYS A 85 -14.72 -12.19 -28.71
C LYS A 85 -15.00 -10.76 -28.26
N LYS A 86 -15.59 -10.57 -27.06
CA LYS A 86 -15.80 -9.24 -26.50
C LYS A 86 -14.50 -8.62 -26.00
N LEU A 87 -13.62 -9.38 -25.35
CA LEU A 87 -12.34 -8.90 -24.84
C LEU A 87 -11.38 -8.44 -25.95
N GLU A 88 -11.41 -9.09 -27.11
CA GLU A 88 -10.62 -8.67 -28.28
C GLU A 88 -10.95 -7.25 -28.77
N THR A 89 -12.15 -6.75 -28.48
CA THR A 89 -12.56 -5.37 -28.83
C THR A 89 -12.00 -4.31 -27.88
N ILE A 90 -11.40 -4.72 -26.76
CA ILE A 90 -10.97 -3.83 -25.67
C ILE A 90 -9.43 -3.76 -25.67
N ASN A 91 -8.87 -2.68 -26.20
CA ASN A 91 -7.42 -2.48 -26.33
C ASN A 91 -6.66 -2.46 -24.99
N GLU A 92 -7.34 -2.17 -23.90
CA GLU A 92 -6.80 -2.13 -22.54
C GLU A 92 -6.51 -3.52 -21.95
N VAL A 93 -7.07 -4.59 -22.50
CA VAL A 93 -6.79 -5.95 -22.05
C VAL A 93 -5.36 -6.32 -22.43
N ASN A 94 -4.59 -6.79 -21.46
CA ASN A 94 -3.22 -7.24 -21.64
C ASN A 94 -3.15 -8.76 -21.81
N ASP A 95 -3.89 -9.49 -20.96
CA ASP A 95 -3.90 -10.95 -20.93
C ASP A 95 -5.13 -11.44 -20.14
N TYR A 96 -5.47 -12.71 -20.25
CA TYR A 96 -6.51 -13.36 -19.46
C TYR A 96 -6.15 -14.83 -19.21
N GLN A 97 -6.75 -15.42 -18.17
CA GLN A 97 -6.60 -16.84 -17.89
C GLN A 97 -7.82 -17.40 -17.15
N LYS A 98 -8.13 -18.67 -17.38
CA LYS A 98 -9.13 -19.40 -16.61
C LYS A 98 -8.61 -19.71 -15.19
N LYS A 99 -9.50 -19.67 -14.20
CA LYS A 99 -9.21 -20.07 -12.82
C LYS A 99 -10.38 -20.89 -12.25
N LEU A 100 -10.04 -21.97 -11.56
CA LEU A 100 -10.99 -22.85 -10.90
C LEU A 100 -10.67 -22.94 -9.40
N ASP A 101 -11.64 -22.56 -8.58
CA ASP A 101 -11.53 -22.67 -7.11
C ASP A 101 -11.77 -24.11 -6.67
N ILE A 102 -10.84 -24.68 -5.90
CA ILE A 102 -10.93 -26.05 -5.35
C ILE A 102 -10.93 -25.99 -3.83
N SER A 103 -11.78 -26.77 -3.17
CA SER A 103 -11.76 -26.86 -1.71
C SER A 103 -12.22 -28.22 -1.22
N GLY A 104 -11.76 -28.62 -0.05
CA GLY A 104 -12.11 -29.92 0.49
C GLY A 104 -11.10 -30.42 1.53
N LEU A 105 -10.87 -31.72 1.56
CA LEU A 105 -9.91 -32.35 2.47
C LEU A 105 -8.69 -32.84 1.69
N ILE A 106 -7.51 -32.53 2.21
CA ILE A 106 -6.23 -33.06 1.74
C ILE A 106 -5.64 -33.93 2.84
N GLY A 107 -5.05 -35.06 2.48
CA GLY A 107 -4.45 -35.96 3.45
C GLY A 107 -3.47 -36.96 2.88
N ASN A 108 -2.72 -37.58 3.79
CA ASN A 108 -1.96 -38.79 3.54
C ASN A 108 -2.52 -39.93 4.43
N GLU A 109 -1.82 -41.05 4.54
CA GLU A 109 -2.27 -42.22 5.32
C GLU A 109 -2.55 -41.91 6.81
N SER A 110 -1.95 -40.85 7.37
CA SER A 110 -1.94 -40.59 8.81
C SER A 110 -2.58 -39.27 9.23
N LYS A 111 -2.64 -38.29 8.34
CA LYS A 111 -3.08 -36.92 8.62
C LYS A 111 -4.02 -36.43 7.53
N SER A 112 -5.00 -35.62 7.91
CA SER A 112 -5.85 -34.88 6.98
C SER A 112 -6.11 -33.48 7.50
N LYS A 113 -6.36 -32.56 6.57
CA LYS A 113 -6.66 -31.16 6.87
C LYS A 113 -7.57 -30.58 5.78
N PHE A 114 -8.36 -29.58 6.13
CA PHE A 114 -9.09 -28.79 5.14
C PHE A 114 -8.12 -27.99 4.28
N PHE A 115 -8.38 -27.90 2.98
CA PHE A 115 -7.68 -27.03 2.05
C PHE A 115 -8.65 -26.15 1.25
N SER A 116 -8.15 -25.00 0.83
CA SER A 116 -8.79 -24.11 -0.14
C SER A 116 -7.73 -23.63 -1.11
N GLY A 117 -7.81 -24.10 -2.34
CA GLY A 117 -6.84 -23.89 -3.37
C GLY A 117 -7.43 -23.33 -4.66
N TYR A 118 -6.54 -23.10 -5.61
CA TYR A 118 -6.87 -22.50 -6.89
C TYR A 118 -6.08 -23.19 -7.99
N ALA A 119 -6.79 -23.58 -9.04
CA ALA A 119 -6.20 -24.14 -10.24
C ALA A 119 -6.18 -23.07 -11.34
N TYR A 120 -5.01 -22.86 -11.94
CA TYR A 120 -4.78 -21.81 -12.92
C TYR A 120 -4.40 -22.40 -14.26
N GLU A 121 -4.90 -21.80 -15.35
CA GLU A 121 -4.51 -22.17 -16.71
C GLU A 121 -3.03 -21.90 -16.97
N LYS A 122 -2.49 -20.77 -16.46
CA LYS A 122 -1.08 -20.39 -16.56
C LYS A 122 -0.46 -20.23 -15.16
N PRO A 123 -0.18 -21.33 -14.44
CA PRO A 123 0.31 -21.28 -13.06
C PRO A 123 1.64 -20.51 -12.92
N SER A 124 2.48 -20.51 -13.96
CA SER A 124 3.75 -19.77 -13.98
C SER A 124 3.56 -18.28 -13.67
N LYS A 125 2.45 -17.69 -14.12
CA LYS A 125 2.12 -16.27 -13.91
C LYS A 125 1.85 -15.99 -12.43
N ILE A 126 1.10 -16.85 -11.77
CA ILE A 126 0.80 -16.72 -10.34
C ILE A 126 2.05 -16.98 -9.51
N MET A 127 2.88 -17.93 -9.93
CA MET A 127 4.14 -18.23 -9.25
C MET A 127 5.07 -17.02 -9.17
N SER A 128 5.04 -16.13 -10.17
CA SER A 128 5.80 -14.87 -10.13
C SER A 128 5.35 -13.88 -9.03
N SER A 129 4.15 -14.07 -8.49
CA SER A 129 3.57 -13.21 -7.45
C SER A 129 3.70 -13.76 -6.02
N VAL A 130 4.17 -15.00 -5.87
CA VAL A 130 4.32 -15.67 -4.57
C VAL A 130 5.78 -16.04 -4.30
N SER A 131 6.15 -16.13 -3.02
CA SER A 131 7.51 -16.53 -2.63
C SER A 131 7.60 -18.04 -2.53
N LEU A 132 8.33 -18.66 -3.46
CA LEU A 132 8.76 -20.06 -3.33
C LEU A 132 9.75 -20.18 -2.16
N LYS A 133 9.55 -21.18 -1.30
CA LYS A 133 10.37 -21.43 -0.10
C LYS A 133 11.20 -22.70 -0.19
N SER A 134 10.64 -23.74 -0.81
CA SER A 134 11.29 -25.03 -0.98
C SER A 134 10.69 -25.74 -2.20
N GLY A 135 11.44 -26.69 -2.75
CA GLY A 135 11.04 -27.47 -3.91
C GLY A 135 11.09 -26.70 -5.21
N THR A 136 10.32 -27.16 -6.19
CA THR A 136 10.24 -26.57 -7.53
C THR A 136 8.92 -25.79 -7.72
N PRO A 137 8.95 -24.69 -8.49
CA PRO A 137 7.72 -24.04 -8.92
C PRO A 137 6.94 -24.95 -9.87
N ILE A 138 5.64 -24.66 -10.03
CA ILE A 138 4.79 -25.27 -11.06
C ILE A 138 4.77 -24.42 -12.32
N PHE A 139 4.78 -25.10 -13.46
CA PHE A 139 4.77 -24.54 -14.80
C PHE A 139 3.51 -24.97 -15.58
N ASP A 140 3.31 -24.36 -16.74
CA ASP A 140 2.09 -24.52 -17.54
C ASP A 140 1.97 -25.93 -18.15
N ASP A 141 3.10 -26.59 -18.40
CA ASP A 141 3.19 -27.97 -18.92
C ASP A 141 3.12 -29.04 -17.82
N ASP A 142 3.16 -28.65 -16.54
CA ASP A 142 3.14 -29.63 -15.46
C ASP A 142 1.77 -30.28 -15.32
N ILE A 143 1.79 -31.59 -15.12
CA ILE A 143 0.61 -32.43 -15.00
C ILE A 143 0.64 -33.12 -13.64
N ASN A 144 -0.49 -33.15 -12.94
CA ASN A 144 -0.65 -33.80 -11.63
C ASN A 144 0.25 -33.27 -10.50
N THR A 145 0.75 -32.04 -10.63
CA THR A 145 1.58 -31.39 -9.61
C THR A 145 0.79 -30.32 -8.85
N MET A 146 1.27 -30.01 -7.65
CA MET A 146 0.78 -28.88 -6.87
C MET A 146 1.86 -28.30 -5.97
N VAL A 147 1.70 -27.02 -5.63
CA VAL A 147 2.42 -26.38 -4.54
C VAL A 147 1.50 -26.16 -3.36
N LEU A 148 2.06 -26.25 -2.17
CA LEU A 148 1.34 -26.08 -0.91
C LEU A 148 1.77 -24.79 -0.22
N GLY A 149 0.85 -24.18 0.51
CA GLY A 149 1.22 -23.16 1.49
C GLY A 149 2.22 -23.73 2.50
N LYS A 150 3.18 -22.89 2.92
CA LYS A 150 4.31 -23.29 3.78
C LYS A 150 3.84 -24.07 5.01
N ASP A 151 2.89 -23.52 5.76
CA ASP A 151 2.37 -24.11 7.00
C ASP A 151 1.58 -25.42 6.73
N LEU A 152 0.94 -25.54 5.56
CA LEU A 152 0.25 -26.78 5.15
C LEU A 152 1.25 -27.89 4.82
N GLY A 153 2.33 -27.61 4.09
CA GLY A 153 3.32 -28.64 3.79
C GLY A 153 4.19 -28.99 5.00
N GLU A 154 4.48 -28.04 5.89
CA GLU A 154 5.11 -28.34 7.20
C GLU A 154 4.22 -29.25 8.05
N PHE A 155 2.89 -29.09 8.03
CA PHE A 155 1.97 -29.98 8.74
C PHE A 155 2.09 -31.45 8.30
N PHE A 156 2.33 -31.69 7.02
CA PHE A 156 2.51 -33.03 6.46
C PHE A 156 3.95 -33.57 6.57
N ASN A 157 4.94 -32.76 6.98
CA ASN A 157 6.36 -33.12 7.02
C ASN A 157 6.86 -33.73 5.70
N LEU A 158 6.53 -33.08 4.58
CA LEU A 158 6.82 -33.62 3.25
C LEU A 158 8.32 -33.64 2.96
N ASN A 159 8.81 -34.76 2.43
CA ASN A 159 10.13 -34.88 1.84
C ASN A 159 10.00 -34.81 0.31
N TYR A 160 10.50 -33.75 -0.32
CA TYR A 160 10.36 -33.52 -1.76
C TYR A 160 11.24 -34.43 -2.61
N ASP A 161 12.29 -35.02 -2.04
CA ASP A 161 13.12 -36.02 -2.73
C ASP A 161 12.37 -37.34 -2.97
N GLU A 162 11.25 -37.57 -2.28
CA GLU A 162 10.43 -38.78 -2.35
C GLU A 162 9.17 -38.62 -3.22
N GLU A 163 9.03 -37.50 -3.94
CA GLU A 163 7.87 -37.21 -4.80
C GLU A 163 6.51 -37.44 -4.08
N PRO A 164 6.24 -36.70 -3.00
CA PRO A 164 5.15 -37.05 -2.10
C PRO A 164 3.78 -36.74 -2.72
N TYR A 165 2.97 -37.78 -2.86
CA TYR A 165 1.57 -37.66 -3.29
C TYR A 165 0.65 -37.46 -2.09
N LEU A 166 -0.31 -36.54 -2.23
CA LEU A 166 -1.38 -36.33 -1.26
C LEU A 166 -2.74 -36.57 -1.90
N SER A 167 -3.60 -37.26 -1.18
CA SER A 167 -4.98 -37.53 -1.58
C SER A 167 -5.84 -36.30 -1.30
N LEU A 168 -6.59 -35.87 -2.30
CA LEU A 168 -7.56 -34.78 -2.22
C LEU A 168 -8.97 -35.33 -2.39
N MET A 169 -9.88 -34.81 -1.58
CA MET A 169 -11.30 -35.05 -1.63
C MET A 169 -12.00 -33.71 -1.78
N THR A 170 -12.72 -33.51 -2.89
CA THR A 170 -13.39 -32.25 -3.23
C THR A 170 -14.78 -32.51 -3.79
N ASP A 171 -15.64 -31.50 -3.84
CA ASP A 171 -16.97 -31.58 -4.43
C ASP A 171 -17.17 -30.38 -5.36
N PHE A 172 -17.44 -30.69 -6.63
CA PHE A 172 -17.70 -29.71 -7.68
C PHE A 172 -19.21 -29.46 -7.91
N GLY A 173 -20.07 -29.98 -7.03
CA GLY A 173 -21.53 -29.86 -7.12
C GLY A 173 -22.21 -31.02 -7.84
N GLU A 174 -21.47 -32.06 -8.21
CA GLU A 174 -21.97 -33.31 -8.81
C GLU A 174 -21.64 -34.55 -7.96
N GLY A 175 -21.00 -34.32 -6.81
CA GLY A 175 -20.59 -35.38 -5.88
C GLY A 175 -19.11 -35.31 -5.53
N ILE A 176 -18.73 -36.18 -4.60
CA ILE A 176 -17.37 -36.25 -4.10
C ILE A 176 -16.45 -36.82 -5.19
N SER A 177 -15.43 -36.04 -5.52
CA SER A 177 -14.33 -36.43 -6.40
C SER A 177 -13.08 -36.68 -5.56
N LEU A 178 -12.41 -37.80 -5.84
CA LEU A 178 -11.15 -38.19 -5.19
C LEU A 178 -10.03 -38.11 -6.21
N GLY A 179 -8.92 -37.51 -5.80
CA GLY A 179 -7.77 -37.27 -6.64
C GLY A 179 -6.48 -37.39 -5.86
N SER A 180 -5.35 -37.55 -6.55
CA SER A 180 -4.03 -37.50 -5.93
C SER A 180 -3.12 -36.59 -6.74
N LEU A 181 -2.45 -35.66 -6.06
CA LEU A 181 -1.50 -34.73 -6.68
C LEU A 181 -0.15 -34.83 -5.98
N MET A 182 0.91 -34.67 -6.76
CA MET A 182 2.29 -34.63 -6.26
C MET A 182 2.61 -33.24 -5.73
N ALA A 183 3.01 -33.15 -4.46
CA ALA A 183 3.47 -31.89 -3.88
C ALA A 183 4.92 -31.63 -4.29
N VAL A 184 5.16 -30.59 -5.09
CA VAL A 184 6.49 -30.28 -5.66
C VAL A 184 7.20 -29.13 -4.96
N GLY A 185 6.48 -28.32 -4.19
CA GLY A 185 7.09 -27.19 -3.49
C GLY A 185 6.19 -26.49 -2.48
N LEU A 186 6.82 -25.58 -1.73
CA LEU A 186 6.19 -24.72 -0.72
C LEU A 186 6.19 -23.27 -1.17
N ILE A 187 5.02 -22.64 -1.09
CA ILE A 187 4.84 -21.21 -1.32
C ILE A 187 4.43 -20.50 -0.03
N SER A 188 4.78 -19.23 0.05
CA SER A 188 4.35 -18.34 1.13
C SER A 188 3.55 -17.19 0.54
N LEU A 189 2.29 -17.09 0.98
CA LEU A 189 1.39 -15.94 0.81
C LEU A 189 1.62 -14.92 1.93
N ASN A 190 2.58 -15.22 2.82
CA ASN A 190 2.98 -14.40 3.96
C ASN A 190 1.82 -14.09 4.92
N ASN A 191 0.90 -15.05 5.03
CA ASN A 191 -0.23 -15.04 5.93
C ASN A 191 -0.42 -16.46 6.44
N SER A 192 -0.16 -16.70 7.72
CA SER A 192 -0.18 -18.05 8.29
C SER A 192 -1.57 -18.69 8.20
N ALA A 193 -2.65 -17.90 8.24
CA ALA A 193 -4.00 -18.45 8.07
C ALA A 193 -4.23 -18.97 6.64
N SER A 194 -3.67 -18.30 5.64
CA SER A 194 -3.75 -18.73 4.23
C SER A 194 -2.76 -19.84 3.93
N ASP A 195 -1.50 -19.71 4.35
CA ASP A 195 -0.45 -20.71 4.16
C ASP A 195 -0.80 -22.07 4.80
N ALA A 196 -1.64 -22.06 5.84
CA ALA A 196 -2.10 -23.29 6.50
C ALA A 196 -3.13 -24.10 5.72
N ILE A 197 -3.73 -23.56 4.66
CA ILE A 197 -4.81 -24.19 3.88
C ILE A 197 -4.65 -24.08 2.36
N THR A 198 -3.75 -23.25 1.85
CA THR A 198 -3.69 -22.96 0.41
C THR A 198 -2.93 -24.01 -0.40
N ILE A 199 -3.45 -24.30 -1.59
CA ILE A 199 -2.85 -25.14 -2.63
C ILE A 199 -2.97 -24.41 -3.96
N TYR A 200 -1.92 -24.42 -4.78
CA TYR A 200 -2.04 -24.06 -6.20
C TYR A 200 -1.65 -25.25 -7.08
N CYS A 201 -2.39 -25.45 -8.16
CA CYS A 201 -2.09 -26.47 -9.16
C CYS A 201 -2.39 -25.96 -10.58
N PRO A 202 -1.85 -26.62 -11.62
CA PRO A 202 -2.27 -26.39 -13.00
C PRO A 202 -3.74 -26.80 -13.20
N LEU A 203 -4.47 -26.04 -14.02
CA LEU A 203 -5.87 -26.34 -14.34
C LEU A 203 -6.03 -27.71 -15.00
N ASN A 204 -5.08 -28.08 -15.86
CA ASN A 204 -5.03 -29.41 -16.50
C ASN A 204 -4.95 -30.56 -15.49
N ALA A 205 -4.25 -30.35 -14.36
CA ALA A 205 -4.18 -31.36 -13.31
C ALA A 205 -5.56 -31.63 -12.70
N VAL A 206 -6.43 -30.62 -12.61
CA VAL A 206 -7.78 -30.82 -12.07
C VAL A 206 -8.66 -31.61 -13.06
N TYR A 207 -8.58 -31.30 -14.36
CA TYR A 207 -9.31 -32.03 -15.39
C TYR A 207 -8.94 -33.52 -15.41
N GLU A 208 -7.65 -33.84 -15.40
CA GLU A 208 -7.18 -35.23 -15.45
C GLU A 208 -7.47 -36.00 -14.16
N VAL A 209 -7.21 -35.39 -13.01
CA VAL A 209 -7.24 -36.10 -11.72
C VAL A 209 -8.66 -36.27 -11.19
N PHE A 210 -9.52 -35.27 -11.40
CA PHE A 210 -10.90 -35.32 -10.90
C PHE A 210 -11.93 -35.61 -12.00
N GLY A 211 -11.50 -35.78 -13.26
CA GLY A 211 -12.38 -36.17 -14.36
C GLY A 211 -13.39 -35.10 -14.77
N LEU A 212 -13.03 -33.82 -14.58
CA LEU A 212 -13.85 -32.68 -15.04
C LEU A 212 -13.75 -32.54 -16.56
N GLU A 213 -14.80 -32.00 -17.18
CA GLU A 213 -14.77 -31.67 -18.61
C GLU A 213 -13.68 -30.64 -18.90
N TYR A 214 -12.85 -30.93 -19.91
CA TYR A 214 -11.80 -30.01 -20.34
C TYR A 214 -12.43 -28.70 -20.81
N GLY A 215 -11.92 -27.59 -20.30
CA GLY A 215 -12.36 -26.25 -20.68
C GLY A 215 -13.21 -25.55 -19.64
N ASP A 216 -13.86 -26.30 -18.74
CA ASP A 216 -14.73 -25.73 -17.72
C ASP A 216 -13.94 -25.04 -16.60
N ALA A 217 -14.37 -23.85 -16.18
CA ALA A 217 -13.79 -23.20 -15.02
C ALA A 217 -14.78 -22.27 -14.31
N HIS A 218 -14.57 -22.03 -13.02
CA HIS A 218 -15.44 -21.17 -12.21
C HIS A 218 -15.44 -19.71 -12.67
N ASN A 219 -14.28 -19.20 -13.12
CA ASN A 219 -14.17 -17.80 -13.52
C ASN A 219 -13.01 -17.52 -14.48
N LEU A 220 -13.09 -16.37 -15.15
CA LEU A 220 -12.04 -15.79 -16.00
C LEU A 220 -11.39 -14.60 -15.31
N LEU A 221 -10.07 -14.64 -15.15
CA LEU A 221 -9.28 -13.51 -14.68
C LEU A 221 -8.82 -12.68 -15.88
N ILE A 222 -9.09 -11.39 -15.86
CA ILE A 222 -8.71 -10.44 -16.91
C ILE A 222 -7.67 -9.47 -16.35
N TYR A 223 -6.55 -9.35 -17.04
CA TYR A 223 -5.45 -8.47 -16.69
C TYR A 223 -5.47 -7.25 -17.62
N LEU A 224 -5.47 -6.06 -17.02
CA LEU A 224 -5.46 -4.81 -17.76
C LEU A 224 -4.05 -4.21 -17.82
N LYS A 225 -3.78 -3.45 -18.88
CA LYS A 225 -2.57 -2.61 -18.97
C LYS A 225 -2.55 -1.54 -17.88
N ASP A 226 -3.73 -0.99 -17.57
CA ASP A 226 -3.93 -0.05 -16.46
C ASP A 226 -5.14 -0.50 -15.61
N TYR A 227 -4.84 -1.01 -14.41
CA TYR A 227 -5.85 -1.47 -13.45
C TYR A 227 -6.79 -0.35 -12.97
N LYS A 228 -6.44 0.93 -13.18
CA LYS A 228 -7.31 2.07 -12.82
C LYS A 228 -8.54 2.15 -13.70
N LYS A 229 -8.50 1.60 -14.92
CA LYS A 229 -9.63 1.52 -15.85
C LYS A 229 -10.55 0.31 -15.59
N ALA A 230 -10.25 -0.51 -14.57
CA ALA A 230 -11.02 -1.72 -14.28
C ALA A 230 -12.52 -1.46 -14.09
N GLU A 231 -12.87 -0.36 -13.41
CA GLU A 231 -14.26 0.01 -13.14
C GLU A 231 -15.03 0.37 -14.43
N GLU A 232 -14.41 1.11 -15.33
CA GLU A 232 -14.98 1.47 -16.63
C GLU A 232 -15.21 0.22 -17.50
N ILE A 233 -14.20 -0.64 -17.60
CA ILE A 233 -14.25 -1.86 -18.42
C ILE A 233 -15.23 -2.88 -17.83
N LYS A 234 -15.26 -3.04 -16.51
CA LYS A 234 -16.26 -3.84 -15.80
C LYS A 234 -17.68 -3.41 -16.18
N ASN A 235 -17.97 -2.11 -16.15
CA ASN A 235 -19.29 -1.60 -16.49
C ASN A 235 -19.63 -1.84 -17.97
N ASN A 236 -18.66 -1.71 -18.88
CA ASN A 236 -18.84 -2.07 -20.30
C ASN A 236 -19.19 -3.55 -20.48
N LEU A 237 -18.47 -4.45 -19.80
CA LEU A 237 -18.71 -5.89 -19.84
C LEU A 237 -20.09 -6.24 -19.28
N ASN A 238 -20.45 -5.70 -18.11
CA ASN A 238 -21.76 -5.95 -17.50
C ASN A 238 -22.92 -5.43 -18.35
N ASN A 239 -22.78 -4.28 -19.01
CA ASN A 239 -23.79 -3.79 -19.96
C ASN A 239 -23.95 -4.75 -21.14
N TYR A 240 -22.84 -5.20 -21.72
CA TYR A 240 -22.87 -6.18 -22.81
C TYR A 240 -23.52 -7.51 -22.39
N PHE A 241 -23.22 -8.02 -21.20
CA PHE A 241 -23.84 -9.25 -20.68
C PHE A 241 -25.35 -9.08 -20.49
N ASN A 242 -25.79 -7.95 -19.95
CA ASN A 242 -27.22 -7.66 -19.76
C ASN A 242 -27.96 -7.48 -21.10
N GLU A 243 -27.37 -6.79 -22.08
CA GLU A 243 -27.97 -6.59 -23.42
C GLU A 243 -28.17 -7.90 -24.18
N ASN A 244 -27.28 -8.86 -23.99
CA ASN A 244 -27.33 -10.17 -24.65
C ASN A 244 -28.03 -11.25 -23.80
N ASN A 245 -28.63 -10.88 -22.66
CA ASN A 245 -29.26 -11.80 -21.71
C ASN A 245 -28.33 -12.94 -21.25
N LEU A 246 -27.04 -12.65 -21.09
CA LEU A 246 -26.05 -13.59 -20.59
C LEU A 246 -26.06 -13.59 -19.05
N ASN A 247 -25.94 -14.77 -18.44
CA ASN A 247 -25.99 -14.92 -16.98
C ASN A 247 -24.64 -14.67 -16.29
N TYR A 248 -23.82 -13.79 -16.83
CA TYR A 248 -22.49 -13.49 -16.31
C TYR A 248 -22.48 -12.16 -15.55
N GLU A 249 -21.53 -12.03 -14.62
CA GLU A 249 -21.25 -10.79 -13.92
C GLU A 249 -19.74 -10.61 -13.78
N ALA A 250 -19.26 -9.42 -14.18
CA ALA A 250 -17.91 -8.95 -13.98
C ALA A 250 -17.82 -8.16 -12.67
N LYS A 251 -16.82 -8.48 -11.85
CA LYS A 251 -16.41 -7.68 -10.68
C LYS A 251 -14.97 -7.22 -10.84
N ASP A 252 -14.68 -6.00 -10.40
CA ASP A 252 -13.32 -5.50 -10.42
C ASP A 252 -12.57 -5.86 -9.14
N TRP A 253 -11.25 -5.64 -9.16
CA TRP A 253 -10.40 -5.91 -8.01
C TRP A 253 -10.80 -5.15 -6.74
N LYS A 254 -11.50 -4.00 -6.84
CA LYS A 254 -11.97 -3.23 -5.68
C LYS A 254 -13.16 -3.92 -5.04
N ASP A 255 -14.13 -4.35 -5.85
CA ASP A 255 -15.34 -5.07 -5.42
C ASP A 255 -14.97 -6.35 -4.66
N LEU A 256 -13.93 -7.05 -5.13
CA LEU A 256 -13.49 -8.32 -4.56
C LEU A 256 -12.63 -8.18 -3.30
N ASN A 257 -12.04 -7.01 -3.06
CA ASN A 257 -11.04 -6.79 -2.00
C ASN A 257 -11.42 -5.66 -1.05
N ALA A 258 -12.71 -5.49 -0.76
CA ALA A 258 -13.22 -4.44 0.14
C ALA A 258 -12.52 -4.39 1.51
N PHE A 259 -12.11 -5.55 2.04
CA PHE A 259 -11.31 -5.62 3.27
C PHE A 259 -9.94 -4.93 3.11
N LEU A 260 -9.21 -5.21 2.03
CA LEU A 260 -7.89 -4.61 1.77
C LEU A 260 -8.01 -3.11 1.46
N LEU A 261 -9.08 -2.68 0.81
CA LEU A 261 -9.39 -1.25 0.65
C LEU A 261 -9.60 -0.57 2.01
N SER A 262 -10.32 -1.22 2.92
CA SER A 262 -10.52 -0.71 4.28
C SER A 262 -9.18 -0.55 5.04
N VAL A 263 -8.22 -1.45 4.80
CA VAL A 263 -6.85 -1.35 5.36
C VAL A 263 -6.11 -0.14 4.77
N ILE A 264 -6.20 0.07 3.46
CA ILE A 264 -5.60 1.24 2.78
C ILE A 264 -6.21 2.55 3.32
N ASP A 265 -7.53 2.59 3.49
CA ASP A 265 -8.24 3.75 4.02
C ASP A 265 -7.87 4.03 5.48
N MET A 266 -7.76 2.99 6.31
CA MET A 266 -7.30 3.09 7.69
C MET A 266 -5.88 3.68 7.77
N ASN A 267 -4.95 3.18 6.94
CA ASN A 267 -3.58 3.71 6.87
C ASN A 267 -3.55 5.18 6.43
N THR A 268 -4.40 5.54 5.47
CA THR A 268 -4.55 6.92 5.02
C THR A 268 -5.07 7.81 6.14
N ASN A 269 -6.08 7.36 6.88
CA ASN A 269 -6.63 8.09 8.02
C ASN A 269 -5.61 8.25 9.17
N ASN A 270 -4.84 7.20 9.47
CA ASN A 270 -3.75 7.26 10.45
C ASN A 270 -2.69 8.29 10.05
N TYR A 271 -2.37 8.38 8.76
CA TYR A 271 -1.47 9.42 8.25
C TYR A 271 -2.05 10.82 8.43
N LEU A 272 -3.35 11.02 8.16
CA LEU A 272 -4.00 12.32 8.36
C LEU A 272 -4.00 12.75 9.84
N ILE A 273 -4.22 11.80 10.76
CA ILE A 273 -4.11 12.05 12.20
C ILE A 273 -2.68 12.45 12.57
N ALA A 274 -1.68 11.70 12.10
CA ALA A 274 -0.26 12.02 12.35
C ALA A 274 0.10 13.40 11.78
N LEU A 275 -0.38 13.73 10.58
CA LEU A 275 -0.24 15.05 9.97
C LEU A 275 -0.83 16.15 10.85
N GLY A 276 -2.04 15.96 11.39
CA GLY A 276 -2.64 16.90 12.34
C GLY A 276 -1.81 17.11 13.60
N VAL A 277 -1.42 16.02 14.29
CA VAL A 277 -0.65 16.07 15.54
C VAL A 277 0.72 16.71 15.34
N LEU A 278 1.46 16.30 14.31
CA LEU A 278 2.78 16.84 13.99
C LEU A 278 2.70 18.31 13.53
N SER A 279 1.60 18.70 12.87
CA SER A 279 1.36 20.11 12.53
C SER A 279 1.15 20.97 13.78
N ILE A 280 0.40 20.49 14.77
CA ILE A 280 0.21 21.20 16.04
C ILE A 280 1.55 21.35 16.77
N LEU A 281 2.37 20.29 16.78
CA LEU A 281 3.70 20.34 17.39
C LEU A 281 4.58 21.39 16.72
N VAL A 282 4.70 21.39 15.39
CA VAL A 282 5.44 22.42 14.64
C VAL A 282 4.89 23.81 14.92
N PHE A 283 3.57 23.97 14.92
CA PHE A 283 2.92 25.25 15.19
C PHE A 283 3.31 25.81 16.55
N VAL A 284 3.18 25.00 17.61
CA VAL A 284 3.51 25.41 18.99
C VAL A 284 4.99 25.73 19.12
N SER A 285 5.87 24.90 18.56
CA SER A 285 7.32 25.11 18.62
C SER A 285 7.74 26.42 17.94
N VAL A 286 7.26 26.67 16.71
CA VAL A 286 7.57 27.91 15.98
C VAL A 286 6.98 29.13 16.69
N MET A 287 5.73 29.04 17.16
CA MET A 287 5.08 30.14 17.89
C MET A 287 5.84 30.50 19.17
N GLN A 288 6.22 29.50 19.96
CA GLN A 288 6.97 29.72 21.20
C GLN A 288 8.34 30.32 20.91
N MET A 289 9.02 29.82 19.88
CA MET A 289 10.31 30.34 19.47
C MET A 289 10.24 31.83 19.13
N LEU A 290 9.32 32.21 18.25
CA LEU A 290 9.17 33.59 17.80
C LEU A 290 8.76 34.52 18.94
N THR A 291 7.87 34.05 19.81
CA THR A 291 7.41 34.84 20.96
C THR A 291 8.59 35.20 21.87
N THR A 292 9.42 34.23 22.24
CA THR A 292 10.55 34.52 23.12
C THR A 292 11.68 35.28 22.41
N ASN A 293 11.95 35.03 21.11
CA ASN A 293 12.90 35.84 20.33
C ASN A 293 12.46 37.31 20.26
N PHE A 294 11.17 37.54 20.10
CA PHE A 294 10.61 38.88 20.12
C PHE A 294 10.78 39.54 21.49
N LEU A 295 10.47 38.83 22.58
CA LEU A 295 10.60 39.36 23.94
C LEU A 295 12.06 39.70 24.30
N GLU A 296 13.02 38.85 23.92
CA GLU A 296 14.45 39.09 24.13
C GLU A 296 14.95 40.34 23.38
N ARG A 297 14.38 40.61 22.20
CA ARG A 297 14.79 41.70 21.30
C ARG A 297 13.83 42.89 21.30
N LEU A 298 12.92 42.94 22.27
CA LEU A 298 11.88 43.96 22.37
C LEU A 298 12.49 45.38 22.35
N ASN A 299 13.58 45.56 23.10
CA ASN A 299 14.31 46.82 23.21
C ASN A 299 14.99 47.22 21.89
N GLU A 300 15.55 46.27 21.15
CA GLU A 300 16.15 46.50 19.83
C GLU A 300 15.08 46.96 18.82
N PHE A 301 13.90 46.32 18.83
CA PHE A 301 12.78 46.74 17.98
C PHE A 301 12.24 48.12 18.37
N GLY A 302 12.24 48.45 19.66
CA GLY A 302 11.89 49.77 20.17
C GLY A 302 12.82 50.86 19.67
N THR A 303 14.13 50.66 19.78
CA THR A 303 15.15 51.61 19.29
C THR A 303 15.14 51.73 17.77
N MET A 304 15.00 50.62 17.04
CA MET A 304 14.84 50.62 15.59
C MET A 304 13.65 51.49 15.14
N ARG A 305 12.49 51.34 15.82
CA ARG A 305 11.31 52.17 15.54
C ARG A 305 11.51 53.63 15.92
N ALA A 306 12.21 53.92 17.02
CA ALA A 306 12.55 55.29 17.43
C ALA A 306 13.51 55.99 16.44
N LEU A 307 14.40 55.22 15.80
CA LEU A 307 15.29 55.68 14.73
C LEU A 307 14.59 55.77 13.34
N GLY A 308 13.28 55.53 13.27
CA GLY A 308 12.49 55.69 12.05
C GLY A 308 12.40 54.46 11.15
N ILE A 309 12.82 53.27 11.60
CA ILE A 309 12.63 52.04 10.83
C ILE A 309 11.13 51.70 10.78
N ASN A 310 10.62 51.52 9.56
CA ASN A 310 9.22 51.21 9.32
C ASN A 310 8.84 49.84 9.92
N ILE A 311 7.68 49.75 10.56
CA ILE A 311 7.15 48.51 11.13
C ILE A 311 7.06 47.39 10.08
N LYS A 312 6.82 47.73 8.82
CA LYS A 312 6.82 46.79 7.68
C LYS A 312 8.14 46.04 7.53
N ASN A 313 9.27 46.69 7.80
CA ASN A 313 10.59 46.07 7.70
C ASN A 313 10.84 45.11 8.88
N VAL A 314 10.33 45.45 10.07
CA VAL A 314 10.39 44.58 11.26
C VAL A 314 9.52 43.33 11.05
N THR A 315 8.30 43.49 10.51
CA THR A 315 7.43 42.36 10.20
C THR A 315 8.02 41.46 9.10
N LEU A 316 8.60 42.07 8.05
CA LEU A 316 9.26 41.32 6.98
C LEU A 316 10.45 40.52 7.49
N LEU A 317 11.24 41.08 8.42
CA LEU A 317 12.34 40.40 9.07
C LEU A 317 11.86 39.13 9.81
N LEU A 318 10.81 39.25 10.61
CA LEU A 318 10.23 38.11 11.34
C LEU A 318 9.66 37.03 10.39
N PHE A 319 8.97 37.44 9.32
CA PHE A 319 8.51 36.50 8.29
C PHE A 319 9.67 35.76 7.61
N LEU A 320 10.76 36.47 7.29
CA LEU A 320 11.94 35.86 6.68
C LEU A 320 12.65 34.89 7.64
N GLU A 321 12.70 35.19 8.94
CA GLU A 321 13.25 34.24 9.93
C GLU A 321 12.47 32.92 9.93
N ILE A 322 11.13 32.97 9.88
CA ILE A 322 10.28 31.76 9.80
C ILE A 322 10.57 30.99 8.53
N ILE A 323 10.57 31.67 7.38
CA ILE A 323 10.76 31.03 6.08
C ILE A 323 12.16 30.39 6.02
N ILE A 324 13.21 31.11 6.41
CA ILE A 324 14.58 30.58 6.40
C ILE A 324 14.67 29.34 7.29
N MET A 325 14.10 29.38 8.50
CA MET A 325 14.11 28.21 9.39
C MET A 325 13.34 27.02 8.83
N ALA A 326 12.12 27.25 8.33
CA ALA A 326 11.28 26.18 7.78
C ALA A 326 11.95 25.56 6.55
N VAL A 327 12.54 26.37 5.68
CA VAL A 327 13.27 25.91 4.49
C VAL A 327 14.52 25.13 4.86
N LEU A 328 15.38 25.67 5.74
CA LEU A 328 16.60 24.98 6.16
C LEU A 328 16.29 23.65 6.86
N SER A 329 15.31 23.65 7.76
CA SER A 329 14.85 22.43 8.45
C SER A 329 14.33 21.40 7.45
N SER A 330 13.49 21.82 6.50
CA SER A 330 12.92 20.92 5.51
C SER A 330 13.97 20.34 4.56
N VAL A 331 14.96 21.14 4.13
CA VAL A 331 16.07 20.64 3.29
C VAL A 331 16.86 19.56 4.02
N ILE A 332 17.16 19.79 5.31
CA ILE A 332 17.83 18.79 6.16
C ILE A 332 16.95 17.53 6.30
N SER A 333 15.65 17.70 6.55
CA SER A 333 14.71 16.58 6.64
C SER A 333 14.63 15.75 5.37
N ILE A 334 14.59 16.38 4.20
CA ILE A 334 14.58 15.68 2.92
C ILE A 334 15.82 14.78 2.82
N ILE A 335 17.00 15.34 3.10
CA ILE A 335 18.26 14.57 3.08
C ILE A 335 18.21 13.40 4.06
N ILE A 336 17.74 13.62 5.28
CA ILE A 336 17.60 12.57 6.31
C ILE A 336 16.61 11.49 5.88
N SER A 337 15.43 11.86 5.35
CA SER A 337 14.39 10.93 4.94
C SER A 337 14.85 10.04 3.78
N TYR A 338 15.47 10.63 2.74
CA TYR A 338 16.01 9.85 1.63
C TYR A 338 17.19 8.97 2.06
N SER A 339 18.06 9.46 2.95
CA SER A 339 19.16 8.65 3.50
C SER A 339 18.62 7.48 4.32
N ALA A 340 17.63 7.71 5.18
CA ALA A 340 17.00 6.67 5.98
C ALA A 340 16.28 5.64 5.10
N SER A 341 15.57 6.07 4.06
CA SER A 341 14.96 5.18 3.07
C SER A 341 16.01 4.33 2.34
N GLY A 342 17.14 4.92 1.94
CA GLY A 342 18.25 4.19 1.33
C GLY A 342 18.86 3.13 2.26
N ILE A 343 19.08 3.46 3.54
CA ILE A 343 19.61 2.53 4.56
C ILE A 343 18.62 1.40 4.83
N LEU A 344 17.32 1.69 4.93
CA LEU A 344 16.29 0.67 5.12
C LEU A 344 16.23 -0.30 3.94
N ASN A 345 16.25 0.23 2.72
CA ASN A 345 16.25 -0.60 1.52
C ASN A 345 17.53 -1.44 1.39
N ALA A 346 18.69 -0.92 1.80
CA ALA A 346 19.96 -1.66 1.77
C ALA A 346 20.06 -2.73 2.86
N SER A 347 19.43 -2.50 4.02
CA SER A 347 19.49 -3.43 5.16
C SER A 347 18.51 -4.61 5.05
N ASN A 348 17.58 -4.59 4.07
CA ASN A 348 16.53 -5.60 3.89
C ASN A 348 15.82 -5.94 5.19
N PHE A 349 15.47 -4.92 5.98
CA PHE A 349 14.82 -5.12 7.25
C PHE A 349 13.45 -5.79 7.05
N ILE A 350 13.25 -6.97 7.63
CA ILE A 350 12.00 -7.72 7.51
C ILE A 350 11.11 -7.41 8.70
N MET A 351 9.93 -6.87 8.43
CA MET A 351 8.91 -6.63 9.45
C MET A 351 7.92 -7.79 9.47
N LYS A 352 7.86 -8.49 10.60
CA LYS A 352 6.91 -9.58 10.82
C LYS A 352 5.72 -9.09 11.65
N PHE A 353 4.56 -9.02 11.02
CA PHE A 353 3.31 -8.73 11.72
C PHE A 353 2.78 -9.98 12.44
N PRO A 354 1.96 -9.82 13.48
CA PRO A 354 1.20 -10.93 14.04
C PRO A 354 0.37 -11.61 12.94
N GLY A 355 0.57 -12.92 12.75
CA GLY A 355 -0.10 -13.69 11.70
C GLY A 355 0.61 -13.72 10.33
N ALA A 356 1.73 -13.01 10.15
CA ALA A 356 2.57 -13.15 8.96
C ALA A 356 3.52 -14.33 9.11
N THR A 357 3.72 -15.10 8.04
CA THR A 357 4.57 -16.30 8.04
C THR A 357 6.06 -15.92 8.04
N ASP A 358 6.47 -15.07 7.09
CA ASP A 358 7.87 -14.68 6.88
C ASP A 358 8.13 -13.18 7.09
N GLY A 359 7.08 -12.35 7.13
CA GLY A 359 7.18 -10.89 7.20
C GLY A 359 7.44 -10.24 5.84
N TYR A 360 7.26 -8.92 5.73
CA TYR A 360 7.48 -8.17 4.49
C TYR A 360 8.73 -7.28 4.63
N PRO A 361 9.53 -7.07 3.57
CA PRO A 361 10.59 -6.09 3.60
C PRO A 361 9.99 -4.71 3.86
N LEU A 362 10.50 -4.03 4.89
CA LEU A 362 10.13 -2.66 5.20
C LEU A 362 10.86 -1.75 4.22
N SER A 363 10.15 -1.38 3.15
CA SER A 363 10.62 -0.38 2.20
C SER A 363 9.77 0.89 2.27
N LEU A 364 10.40 2.01 1.95
CA LEU A 364 9.74 3.32 1.89
C LEU A 364 9.70 3.79 0.44
N LEU A 365 8.49 4.06 -0.05
CA LEU A 365 8.28 4.64 -1.38
C LEU A 365 8.08 6.16 -1.27
N LEU A 366 9.19 6.89 -1.18
CA LEU A 366 9.19 8.35 -1.11
C LEU A 366 8.97 8.95 -2.50
N THR A 367 7.78 9.52 -2.74
CA THR A 367 7.49 10.19 -4.01
C THR A 367 7.89 11.67 -3.97
N PHE A 368 8.29 12.20 -5.12
CA PHE A 368 8.55 13.63 -5.27
C PHE A 368 7.30 14.47 -4.94
N LYS A 369 6.12 14.00 -5.35
CA LYS A 369 4.84 14.65 -5.10
C LYS A 369 4.60 14.82 -3.59
N ASP A 370 4.78 13.77 -2.80
CA ASP A 370 4.54 13.83 -1.36
C ASP A 370 5.58 14.70 -0.65
N THR A 371 6.83 14.65 -1.10
CA THR A 371 7.90 15.52 -0.59
C THR A 371 7.54 17.00 -0.75
N VAL A 372 7.05 17.40 -1.94
CA VAL A 372 6.61 18.78 -2.21
C VAL A 372 5.38 19.13 -1.37
N LEU A 373 4.40 18.24 -1.26
CA LEU A 373 3.19 18.49 -0.47
C LEU A 373 3.51 18.68 1.02
N ILE A 374 4.34 17.81 1.61
CA ILE A 374 4.77 17.91 3.00
C ILE A 374 5.59 19.19 3.21
N PHE A 375 6.46 19.56 2.26
CA PHE A 375 7.22 20.81 2.31
C PHE A 375 6.31 22.04 2.34
N VAL A 376 5.37 22.14 1.39
CA VAL A 376 4.41 23.24 1.34
C VAL A 376 3.55 23.28 2.61
N TRP A 377 3.16 22.12 3.12
CA TRP A 377 2.37 22.00 4.33
C TRP A 377 3.11 22.50 5.57
N VAL A 378 4.32 22.01 5.83
CA VAL A 378 5.14 22.41 6.99
C VAL A 378 5.49 23.90 6.91
N LEU A 379 5.80 24.41 5.72
CA LEU A 379 6.05 25.83 5.50
C LEU A 379 4.79 26.67 5.80
N SER A 380 3.62 26.22 5.36
CA SER A 380 2.34 26.89 5.63
C SER A 380 2.03 26.92 7.13
N VAL A 381 2.19 25.80 7.83
CA VAL A 381 1.99 25.71 9.28
C VAL A 381 2.97 26.63 10.03
N SER A 382 4.23 26.69 9.60
CA SER A 382 5.24 27.56 10.20
C SER A 382 4.90 29.05 10.03
N ILE A 383 4.42 29.44 8.85
CA ILE A 383 3.96 30.81 8.58
C ILE A 383 2.75 31.15 9.44
N LEU A 384 1.76 30.24 9.53
CA LEU A 384 0.57 30.43 10.36
C LEU A 384 0.94 30.61 11.85
N ALA A 385 1.90 29.85 12.35
CA ALA A 385 2.41 29.96 13.72
C ALA A 385 3.01 31.35 14.03
N GLY A 386 3.60 32.00 13.02
CA GLY A 386 4.16 33.33 13.17
C GLY A 386 3.16 34.48 13.16
N ILE A 387 1.94 34.27 12.68
CA ILE A 387 0.93 35.34 12.57
C ILE A 387 0.64 35.95 13.94
N TYR A 388 0.37 35.12 14.96
CA TYR A 388 0.03 35.61 16.29
C TYR A 388 1.16 36.45 16.94
N PRO A 389 2.42 35.95 17.03
CA PRO A 389 3.53 36.75 17.55
C PRO A 389 3.72 38.05 16.76
N ILE A 390 3.68 38.01 15.42
CA ILE A 390 3.89 39.18 14.57
C ILE A 390 2.80 40.24 14.79
N ILE A 391 1.53 39.85 14.92
CA ILE A 391 0.44 40.78 15.22
C ILE A 391 0.67 41.45 16.59
N LYS A 392 1.13 40.68 17.58
CA LYS A 392 1.45 41.22 18.90
C LYS A 392 2.57 42.27 18.82
N VAL A 393 3.62 42.02 18.02
CA VAL A 393 4.71 42.98 17.76
C VAL A 393 4.18 44.29 17.17
N ILE A 394 3.32 44.20 16.15
CA ILE A 394 2.80 45.38 15.44
C ILE A 394 1.97 46.28 16.38
N LYS A 395 1.20 45.66 17.29
CA LYS A 395 0.27 46.38 18.17
C LYS A 395 0.90 46.97 19.43
N MET A 396 2.15 46.61 19.78
CA MET A 396 2.78 47.15 20.99
C MET A 396 3.19 48.62 20.82
N PRO A 397 2.75 49.52 21.72
CA PRO A 397 3.13 50.94 21.68
C PRO A 397 4.59 51.12 22.13
N ILE A 398 5.30 52.01 21.44
CA ILE A 398 6.75 52.27 21.64
C ILE A 398 7.06 52.69 23.09
N ILE A 399 6.11 53.37 23.77
CA ILE A 399 6.29 53.88 25.13
C ILE A 399 6.35 52.76 26.19
N GLU A 400 5.71 51.62 25.95
CA GLU A 400 5.74 50.46 26.85
C GLU A 400 7.03 49.66 26.68
N VAL A 401 7.60 49.68 25.47
CA VAL A 401 8.86 49.00 25.14
C VAL A 401 10.06 49.66 25.82
N ILE A 402 10.03 50.98 26.02
CA ILE A 402 11.14 51.73 26.63
C ILE A 402 11.04 51.79 28.17
N LYS A 403 9.86 51.53 28.75
CA LYS A 403 9.63 51.57 30.22
C LYS A 403 10.15 50.35 30.99
N TYR A 404 10.57 49.29 30.31
CA TYR A 404 11.11 48.06 30.91
C TYR A 404 12.64 48.11 31.14
N VAL A 405 13.21 49.32 31.29
CA VAL A 405 14.62 49.57 31.61
C VAL A 405 14.83 49.68 33.11
#